data_AF-A0A0S3UC76-F1
#
_entry.id   AF-A0A0S3UC76-F1
#
_cell.length_a   1.000
_cell.length_b   1.000
_cell.length_c   1.000
_cell.angle_alpha   90.00
_cell.angle_beta   90.00
_cell.angle_gamma   90.00
#
_symmetry.space_group_name_H-M   'P 1'
#
loop_
_entity.id
_entity.type
_entity.pdbx_description
1 polymer ?
#
loop_
_entity_poly.entity_id
_entity_poly.type
_entity_poly.pdbx_seq_one_letter_code
_entity_poly.pdbx_strand_id
1 'polypeptide(L)'
;MKDIEYYVDRSDPTRFYYIPGTPRSQETPQGHPAASMIVLDQVAMLQLSSEWSVRSEELEELESAIAKQFDLETVSLQPAPLSIESVTLSLRTNKGDYEVLSESESSGYPPHTAVFSVQLEGEQKAQAIAAFNGRKEQLIITYKAVSRASIIERTTDVSTWFGCGSGMNYVQVLTV
;
A
#
# COMPACT_ATOMS: atom_id res chain seq x y z
N MET A 1 -3.77 11.99 -8.78
CA MET A 1 -2.93 13.03 -8.16
C MET A 1 -3.16 13.34 -6.66
N LYS A 2 -4.25 12.96 -5.97
CA LYS A 2 -4.62 13.61 -4.68
C LYS A 2 -3.70 13.40 -3.47
N ASP A 3 -2.72 12.49 -3.50
CA ASP A 3 -1.94 12.13 -2.31
C ASP A 3 -0.41 12.18 -2.48
N ILE A 4 0.11 12.57 -3.66
CA ILE A 4 1.56 12.62 -3.90
C ILE A 4 2.09 13.96 -3.38
N GLU A 5 2.99 13.92 -2.39
CA GLU A 5 3.66 15.11 -1.89
C GLU A 5 4.93 15.37 -2.71
N TYR A 6 5.28 16.64 -2.90
CA TYR A 6 6.51 17.02 -3.57
C TYR A 6 7.17 18.24 -2.92
N TYR A 7 8.48 18.39 -3.12
CA TYR A 7 9.22 19.57 -2.70
C TYR A 7 10.38 19.86 -3.65
N VAL A 8 10.73 21.14 -3.78
CA VAL A 8 11.85 21.59 -4.62
C VAL A 8 13.21 21.28 -3.96
N ASP A 9 14.21 20.94 -4.77
CA ASP A 9 15.59 20.94 -4.34
C ASP A 9 16.06 22.39 -4.14
N ARG A 10 16.57 22.71 -2.94
CA ARG A 10 17.05 24.07 -2.65
C ARG A 10 18.30 24.43 -3.44
N SER A 11 19.02 23.44 -3.98
CA SER A 11 20.23 23.64 -4.78
C SER A 11 19.96 23.76 -6.28
N ASP A 12 18.81 23.27 -6.75
CA ASP A 12 18.41 23.28 -8.16
C ASP A 12 16.89 23.50 -8.27
N PRO A 13 16.44 24.71 -8.66
CA PRO A 13 15.01 25.05 -8.70
C PRO A 13 14.24 24.31 -9.80
N THR A 14 14.92 23.58 -10.68
CA THR A 14 14.30 22.74 -11.72
C THR A 14 14.16 21.27 -11.30
N ARG A 15 14.74 20.90 -10.14
CA ARG A 15 14.68 19.56 -9.59
C ARG A 15 13.70 19.50 -8.42
N PHE A 16 12.83 18.49 -8.47
CA PHE A 16 11.81 18.24 -7.48
C PHE A 16 11.90 16.81 -6.99
N TYR A 17 11.66 16.62 -5.71
CA TYR A 17 11.54 15.31 -5.10
C TYR A 17 10.08 15.00 -4.81
N TYR A 18 9.65 13.76 -5.02
CA TYR A 18 8.30 13.30 -4.69
C TYR A 18 8.31 12.22 -3.60
N ILE A 19 7.26 12.21 -2.79
CA ILE A 19 6.95 11.16 -1.81
C ILE A 19 5.66 10.51 -2.29
N PRO A 20 5.64 9.18 -2.53
CA PRO A 20 4.43 8.52 -2.99
C PRO A 20 3.29 8.67 -1.99
N GLY A 21 2.06 8.72 -2.51
CA GLY A 21 0.84 8.85 -1.71
C GLY A 21 0.45 7.55 -1.01
N THR A 22 -0.84 7.22 -1.10
CA THR A 22 -1.41 6.00 -0.53
C THR A 22 -0.77 4.75 -1.18
N PRO A 23 -0.30 3.75 -0.40
CA PRO A 23 0.23 2.50 -0.95
C PRO A 23 -0.89 1.71 -1.63
N ARG A 24 -0.54 0.83 -2.55
CA ARG A 24 -1.50 0.04 -3.33
C ARG A 24 -1.16 -1.44 -3.30
N SER A 25 -2.10 -2.28 -3.72
CA SER A 25 -1.78 -3.68 -4.02
C SER A 25 -0.71 -3.72 -5.10
N GLN A 26 0.25 -4.62 -4.96
CA GLN A 26 1.03 -5.03 -6.12
C GLN A 26 0.07 -5.71 -7.10
N GLU A 27 0.30 -5.53 -8.41
CA GLU A 27 -0.51 -6.17 -9.44
C GLU A 27 0.18 -7.43 -9.97
N THR A 28 -0.62 -8.47 -10.23
CA THR A 28 -0.18 -9.63 -11.00
C THR A 28 0.04 -9.23 -12.47
N PRO A 29 0.68 -10.05 -13.30
CA PRO A 29 0.82 -9.77 -14.74
C PRO A 29 -0.51 -9.58 -15.49
N GLN A 30 -1.64 -9.94 -14.88
CA GLN A 30 -2.99 -9.77 -15.43
C GLN A 30 -3.68 -8.48 -14.94
N GLY A 31 -3.00 -7.66 -14.13
CA GLY A 31 -3.56 -6.42 -13.57
C GLY A 31 -4.49 -6.63 -12.38
N HIS A 32 -4.44 -7.80 -11.73
CA HIS A 32 -5.22 -8.10 -10.53
C HIS A 32 -4.40 -7.83 -9.26
N PRO A 33 -5.01 -7.41 -8.14
CA PRO A 33 -4.32 -7.36 -6.86
C PRO A 33 -3.64 -8.69 -6.53
N ALA A 34 -2.38 -8.63 -6.11
CA ALA A 34 -1.62 -9.75 -5.58
C ALA A 34 -2.08 -10.04 -4.14
N ALA A 35 -3.29 -10.58 -4.04
CA ALA A 35 -3.95 -10.94 -2.80
C ALA A 35 -4.61 -12.32 -2.97
N SER A 36 -4.53 -13.17 -1.96
CA SER A 36 -5.24 -14.44 -1.94
C SER A 36 -5.53 -14.88 -0.50
N MET A 37 -6.62 -15.61 -0.33
CA MET A 37 -6.95 -16.25 0.94
C MET A 37 -7.41 -17.68 0.69
N ILE A 38 -6.80 -18.65 1.35
CA ILE A 38 -7.23 -20.05 1.34
C ILE A 38 -7.88 -20.33 2.68
N VAL A 39 -9.17 -20.61 2.67
CA VAL A 39 -9.97 -20.91 3.85
C VAL A 39 -10.10 -22.41 3.99
N LEU A 40 -9.61 -22.92 5.12
CA LEU A 40 -9.82 -24.27 5.63
C LEU A 40 -10.84 -24.20 6.78
N ASP A 41 -11.18 -25.34 7.36
CA ASP A 41 -12.25 -25.43 8.37
C ASP A 41 -12.01 -24.48 9.56
N GLN A 42 -10.88 -24.65 10.26
CA GLN A 42 -10.54 -23.84 11.45
C GLN A 42 -9.60 -22.66 11.16
N VAL A 43 -8.83 -22.72 10.07
CA VAL A 43 -7.76 -21.76 9.76
C VAL A 43 -7.98 -21.13 8.38
N ALA A 44 -7.32 -20.01 8.12
CA ALA A 44 -7.17 -19.44 6.80
C ALA A 44 -5.74 -18.99 6.54
N MET A 45 -5.21 -19.23 5.35
CA MET A 45 -3.92 -18.71 4.91
C MET A 45 -4.16 -17.45 4.09
N LEU A 46 -3.69 -16.31 4.55
CA LEU A 46 -3.77 -15.02 3.87
C LEU A 46 -2.41 -14.68 3.27
N GLN A 47 -2.39 -14.36 1.97
CA GLN A 47 -1.23 -13.83 1.27
C GLN A 47 -1.57 -12.49 0.63
N LEU A 48 -0.72 -11.49 0.85
CA LEU A 48 -0.88 -10.14 0.31
C LEU A 48 0.48 -9.60 -0.14
N SER A 49 0.49 -8.84 -1.22
CA SER A 49 1.64 -8.02 -1.63
C SER A 49 1.18 -6.59 -1.87
N SER A 50 1.86 -5.65 -1.24
CA SER A 50 1.66 -4.21 -1.44
C SER A 50 2.91 -3.56 -2.02
N GLU A 51 2.70 -2.44 -2.69
CA GLU A 51 3.76 -1.57 -3.14
C GLU A 51 3.47 -0.11 -2.77
N TRP A 52 4.51 0.60 -2.34
CA TRP A 52 4.48 2.03 -2.12
C TRP A 52 5.35 2.70 -3.19
N SER A 53 4.69 3.18 -4.25
CA SER A 53 5.29 3.79 -5.43
C SER A 53 4.28 4.69 -6.14
N VAL A 54 4.72 5.43 -7.16
CA VAL A 54 3.88 6.27 -8.03
C VAL A 54 3.87 5.62 -9.42
N ARG A 55 2.71 5.59 -10.11
CA ARG A 55 2.67 5.08 -11.49
C ARG A 55 3.31 6.08 -12.45
N SER A 56 3.82 5.60 -13.59
CA SER A 56 4.42 6.48 -14.60
C SER A 56 3.44 7.54 -15.10
N GLU A 57 2.17 7.18 -15.31
CA GLU A 57 1.14 8.15 -15.72
C GLU A 57 0.93 9.26 -14.68
N GLU A 58 0.94 8.90 -13.39
CA GLU A 58 0.80 9.88 -12.30
C GLU A 58 2.03 10.78 -12.16
N LEU A 59 3.23 10.25 -12.47
CA LEU A 59 4.45 11.05 -12.52
C LEU A 59 4.41 12.06 -13.67
N GLU A 60 4.01 11.64 -14.87
CA GLU A 60 3.88 12.54 -16.03
C GLU A 60 2.85 13.65 -15.76
N GLU A 61 1.71 13.32 -15.14
CA GLU A 61 0.71 14.31 -14.70
C GLU A 61 1.32 15.29 -13.67
N LEU A 62 2.10 14.79 -12.71
CA LEU A 62 2.72 15.61 -11.68
C LEU A 62 3.80 16.53 -12.26
N GLU A 63 4.64 16.04 -13.18
CA GLU A 63 5.66 16.85 -13.86
C GLU A 63 5.01 18.02 -14.61
N SER A 64 3.95 17.74 -15.38
CA SER A 64 3.19 18.75 -16.11
C SER A 64 2.55 19.79 -15.17
N ALA A 65 1.98 19.33 -14.06
CA ALA A 65 1.39 20.21 -13.06
C ALA A 65 2.42 21.13 -12.40
N ILE A 66 3.59 20.61 -12.02
CA ILE A 66 4.69 21.39 -11.42
C ILE A 66 5.27 22.37 -12.44
N ALA A 67 5.56 21.93 -13.66
CA ALA A 67 6.10 22.79 -14.72
C ALA A 67 5.21 24.01 -14.95
N LYS A 68 3.89 23.78 -15.03
CA LYS A 68 2.89 24.85 -15.15
C LYS A 68 2.81 25.75 -13.91
N GLN A 69 2.91 25.18 -12.71
CA GLN A 69 2.80 25.94 -11.46
C GLN A 69 3.99 26.88 -11.25
N PHE A 70 5.19 26.48 -11.68
CA PHE A 70 6.44 27.23 -11.49
C PHE A 70 6.92 27.96 -12.75
N ASP A 71 6.15 27.93 -13.84
CA ASP A 71 6.49 28.53 -15.15
C ASP A 71 7.84 28.03 -15.69
N LEU A 72 8.04 26.71 -15.64
CA LEU A 72 9.27 26.03 -16.07
C LEU A 72 9.03 25.31 -17.40
N GLU A 73 10.02 25.34 -18.30
CA GLU A 73 9.98 24.56 -19.55
C GLU A 73 10.14 23.05 -19.29
N THR A 74 10.96 22.70 -18.31
CA THR A 74 11.24 21.31 -17.92
C THR A 74 11.35 21.18 -16.41
N VAL A 75 10.92 20.02 -15.90
CA VAL A 75 11.00 19.63 -14.50
C VAL A 75 11.66 18.26 -14.44
N SER A 76 12.59 18.09 -13.50
CA SER A 76 13.15 16.77 -13.19
C SER A 76 12.55 16.28 -11.86
N LEU A 77 11.71 15.25 -11.92
CA LEU A 77 11.24 14.55 -10.73
C LEU A 77 12.17 13.40 -10.33
N GLN A 78 12.43 13.31 -9.03
CA GLN A 78 13.17 12.21 -8.43
C GLN A 78 12.43 11.68 -7.19
N PRO A 79 12.49 10.38 -6.88
CA PRO A 79 11.97 9.89 -5.60
C PRO A 79 12.74 10.55 -4.46
N ALA A 80 12.02 11.02 -3.44
CA ALA A 80 12.64 11.47 -2.20
C ALA A 80 13.45 10.31 -1.58
N PRO A 81 14.60 10.59 -0.94
CA PRO A 81 15.31 9.57 -0.19
C PRO A 81 14.45 9.16 1.02
N LEU A 82 13.87 7.97 0.94
CA LEU A 82 13.06 7.35 1.99
C LEU A 82 13.84 6.17 2.57
N SER A 83 13.88 6.09 3.90
CA SER A 83 14.30 4.88 4.61
C SER A 83 13.06 4.23 5.22
N ILE A 84 12.63 3.09 4.67
CA ILE A 84 11.49 2.35 5.23
C ILE A 84 11.94 1.72 6.54
N GLU A 85 11.27 2.07 7.64
CA GLU A 85 11.54 1.49 8.96
C GLU A 85 10.77 0.19 9.14
N SER A 86 9.50 0.18 8.74
CA SER A 86 8.65 -1.00 8.84
C SER A 86 7.45 -0.96 7.91
N VAL A 87 6.91 -2.15 7.61
CA VAL A 87 5.61 -2.31 6.98
C VAL A 87 4.80 -3.32 7.78
N THR A 88 3.66 -2.89 8.34
CA THR A 88 2.83 -3.73 9.21
C THR A 88 1.49 -4.06 8.57
N LEU A 89 1.08 -5.32 8.65
CA LEU A 89 -0.29 -5.76 8.38
C LEU A 89 -1.05 -5.84 9.71
N SER A 90 -2.13 -5.06 9.82
CA SER A 90 -2.93 -4.96 11.03
C SER A 90 -4.40 -5.27 10.76
N LEU A 91 -5.04 -5.91 11.73
CA LEU A 91 -6.45 -6.30 11.67
C LEU A 91 -7.23 -5.59 12.76
N ARG A 92 -8.43 -5.10 12.41
CA ARG A 92 -9.33 -4.50 13.39
C ARG A 92 -10.00 -5.59 14.23
N THR A 93 -9.86 -5.47 15.53
CA THR A 93 -10.50 -6.33 16.52
C THR A 93 -11.97 -5.91 16.73
N ASN A 94 -12.77 -6.80 17.32
CA ASN A 94 -14.15 -6.52 17.73
C ASN A 94 -14.27 -5.35 18.74
N LYS A 95 -13.18 -5.00 19.44
CA LYS A 95 -13.14 -3.85 20.34
C LYS A 95 -12.92 -2.51 19.61
N GLY A 96 -12.60 -2.57 18.31
CA GLY A 96 -12.34 -1.41 17.46
C GLY A 96 -10.86 -1.04 17.33
N ASP A 97 -9.99 -1.63 18.15
CA ASP A 97 -8.52 -1.45 18.09
C ASP A 97 -7.89 -2.28 16.97
N TYR A 98 -6.66 -1.95 16.56
CA TYR A 98 -5.88 -2.71 15.60
C TYR A 98 -4.85 -3.61 16.28
N GLU A 99 -4.83 -4.88 15.90
CA GLU A 99 -3.80 -5.86 16.25
C GLU A 99 -2.86 -6.05 15.06
N VAL A 100 -1.54 -6.03 15.29
CA VAL A 100 -0.55 -6.34 14.25
C VAL A 100 -0.50 -7.84 14.04
N LEU A 101 -0.85 -8.30 12.83
CA LEU A 101 -0.77 -9.71 12.44
C LEU A 101 0.65 -10.10 12.01
N SER A 102 1.35 -9.19 11.33
CA SER A 102 2.69 -9.42 10.80
C SER A 102 3.38 -8.11 10.47
N GLU A 103 4.71 -8.11 10.57
CA GLU A 103 5.60 -7.07 10.11
C GLU A 103 6.50 -7.63 9.00
N SER A 104 6.76 -6.83 7.98
CA SER A 104 7.56 -7.19 6.81
C SER A 104 8.60 -6.12 6.57
N GLU A 105 9.80 -6.54 6.14
CA GLU A 105 10.81 -5.63 5.63
C GLU A 105 10.46 -5.21 4.21
N SER A 106 10.69 -3.94 3.87
CA SER A 106 10.49 -3.45 2.50
C SER A 106 11.81 -3.39 1.73
N SER A 107 11.73 -3.44 0.40
CA SER A 107 12.87 -3.13 -0.45
C SER A 107 13.43 -1.73 -0.12
N GLY A 108 14.76 -1.63 0.00
CA GLY A 108 15.46 -0.38 0.30
C GLY A 108 15.44 0.66 -0.84
N TYR A 109 14.84 0.32 -1.99
CA TYR A 109 14.71 1.17 -3.16
C TYR A 109 13.30 1.05 -3.77
N PRO A 110 12.73 2.14 -4.32
CA PRO A 110 11.45 2.09 -5.02
C PRO A 110 11.43 1.10 -6.20
N PRO A 111 10.30 0.41 -6.45
CA PRO A 111 9.09 0.40 -5.64
C PRO A 111 9.30 -0.30 -4.29
N HIS A 112 8.80 0.30 -3.20
CA HIS A 112 8.89 -0.27 -1.85
C HIS A 112 7.85 -1.38 -1.70
N THR A 113 8.24 -2.63 -1.96
CA THR A 113 7.34 -3.78 -1.90
C THR A 113 7.33 -4.38 -0.50
N ALA A 114 6.20 -4.94 -0.09
CA ALA A 114 6.08 -5.72 1.14
C ALA A 114 5.16 -6.91 0.89
N VAL A 115 5.57 -8.09 1.36
CA VAL A 115 4.81 -9.33 1.20
C VAL A 115 4.47 -9.87 2.59
N PHE A 116 3.22 -10.31 2.74
CA PHE A 116 2.69 -10.90 3.95
C PHE A 116 2.16 -12.30 3.66
N SER A 117 2.45 -13.25 4.55
CA SER A 117 1.88 -14.59 4.54
C SER A 117 1.56 -14.98 5.98
N VAL A 118 0.28 -14.96 6.35
CA VAL A 118 -0.18 -15.15 7.72
C VAL A 118 -1.24 -16.25 7.81
N GLN A 119 -1.15 -17.06 8.85
CA GLN A 119 -2.22 -17.97 9.25
C GLN A 119 -3.18 -17.22 10.17
N LEU A 120 -4.47 -17.29 9.88
CA LEU A 120 -5.55 -16.63 10.61
C LEU A 120 -6.48 -17.68 11.21
N GLU A 121 -6.93 -17.44 12.43
CA GLU A 121 -7.83 -18.34 13.14
C GLU A 121 -8.99 -17.56 13.78
N GLY A 122 -10.08 -18.24 14.11
CA GLY A 122 -11.19 -17.68 14.87
C GLY A 122 -11.68 -16.33 14.34
N GLU A 123 -11.59 -15.30 15.19
CA GLU A 123 -12.01 -13.93 14.85
C GLU A 123 -11.16 -13.32 13.72
N GLN A 124 -9.86 -13.59 13.69
CA GLN A 124 -8.96 -12.98 12.70
C GLN A 124 -9.35 -13.39 11.28
N LYS A 125 -9.66 -14.67 11.11
CA LYS A 125 -10.20 -15.23 9.86
C LYS A 125 -11.49 -14.52 9.45
N ALA A 126 -12.44 -14.34 10.38
CA ALA A 126 -13.72 -13.70 10.07
C ALA A 126 -13.58 -12.24 9.64
N GLN A 127 -12.73 -11.45 10.30
CA GLN A 127 -12.52 -10.04 9.93
C GLN A 127 -11.74 -9.89 8.62
N ALA A 128 -10.78 -10.76 8.34
CA ALA A 128 -10.07 -10.74 7.07
C ALA A 128 -11.00 -11.10 5.90
N ILE A 129 -11.90 -12.09 6.08
CA ILE A 129 -12.95 -12.38 5.09
C ILE A 129 -13.86 -11.17 4.89
N ALA A 130 -14.24 -10.48 5.97
CA ALA A 130 -15.06 -9.27 5.88
C ALA A 130 -14.34 -8.17 5.07
N ALA A 131 -13.02 -8.01 5.23
CA ALA A 131 -12.22 -7.07 4.43
C ALA A 131 -12.28 -7.40 2.94
N PHE A 132 -12.10 -8.68 2.57
CA PHE A 132 -12.22 -9.15 1.18
C PHE A 132 -13.64 -9.00 0.64
N ASN A 133 -14.65 -9.06 1.50
CA ASN A 133 -16.04 -8.77 1.15
C ASN A 133 -16.36 -7.24 1.09
N GLY A 134 -15.34 -6.38 1.18
CA GLY A 134 -15.48 -4.93 1.05
C GLY A 134 -15.83 -4.19 2.35
N ARG A 135 -15.81 -4.86 3.51
CA ARG A 135 -15.93 -4.17 4.79
C ARG A 135 -14.67 -3.35 5.02
N LYS A 136 -14.84 -2.03 5.01
CA LYS A 136 -13.76 -1.08 5.21
C LYS A 136 -13.14 -1.18 6.60
N GLU A 137 -11.90 -0.73 6.67
CA GLU A 137 -11.10 -0.55 7.87
C GLU A 137 -10.86 -1.85 8.66
N GLN A 138 -11.04 -3.02 8.05
CA GLN A 138 -10.83 -4.28 8.74
C GLN A 138 -9.39 -4.76 8.66
N LEU A 139 -8.72 -4.56 7.52
CA LEU A 139 -7.38 -5.08 7.26
C LEU A 139 -6.55 -3.98 6.59
N ILE A 140 -5.56 -3.47 7.32
CA ILE A 140 -4.79 -2.27 6.97
C ILE A 140 -3.32 -2.64 6.83
N ILE A 141 -2.67 -2.13 5.78
CA ILE A 141 -1.21 -2.14 5.66
C ILE A 141 -0.69 -0.73 5.90
N THR A 142 0.29 -0.60 6.79
CA THR A 142 0.92 0.68 7.14
C THR A 142 2.39 0.64 6.81
N TYR A 143 2.85 1.55 5.95
CA TYR A 143 4.25 1.85 5.72
C TYR A 143 4.67 2.97 6.66
N LYS A 144 5.79 2.76 7.35
CA LYS A 144 6.45 3.78 8.15
C LYS A 144 7.85 4.02 7.59
N ALA A 145 8.17 5.26 7.29
CA ALA A 145 9.45 5.65 6.75
C ALA A 145 9.97 6.95 7.34
N VAL A 146 11.27 7.18 7.20
CA VAL A 146 11.93 8.42 7.58
C VAL A 146 12.45 9.12 6.35
N SER A 147 12.21 10.43 6.28
CA SER A 147 12.76 11.34 5.29
C SER A 147 13.12 12.68 5.93
N ARG A 148 14.34 13.18 5.71
CA ARG A 148 14.81 14.49 6.23
C ARG A 148 14.48 14.75 7.72
N ALA A 149 14.60 13.71 8.55
CA ALA A 149 14.28 13.69 9.98
C ALA A 149 12.77 13.81 10.35
N SER A 150 11.88 13.65 9.37
CA SER A 150 10.44 13.51 9.58
C SER A 150 10.01 12.06 9.40
N ILE A 151 9.07 11.61 10.23
CA ILE A 151 8.38 10.32 10.06
C ILE A 151 7.24 10.52 9.07
N ILE A 152 7.15 9.61 8.10
CA ILE A 152 6.08 9.53 7.11
C ILE A 152 5.37 8.21 7.32
N GLU A 153 4.06 8.29 7.52
CA GLU A 153 3.20 7.12 7.57
C GLU A 153 2.19 7.16 6.42
N ARG A 154 2.01 6.01 5.78
CA ARG A 154 1.10 5.81 4.66
C ARG A 154 0.39 4.49 4.82
N THR A 155 -0.93 4.54 4.76
CA THR A 155 -1.80 3.40 5.04
C THR A 155 -2.64 3.06 3.83
N THR A 156 -2.89 1.77 3.59
CA THR A 156 -3.85 1.29 2.60
C THR A 156 -4.79 0.28 3.22
N ASP A 157 -6.06 0.35 2.84
CA ASP A 157 -7.11 -0.57 3.27
C ASP A 157 -7.27 -1.66 2.21
N VAL A 158 -7.07 -2.92 2.59
CA VAL A 158 -7.13 -4.05 1.66
C VAL A 158 -8.50 -4.16 1.00
N SER A 159 -9.57 -3.71 1.66
CA SER A 159 -10.92 -3.70 1.09
C SER A 159 -11.05 -2.81 -0.15
N THR A 160 -10.17 -1.81 -0.32
CA THR A 160 -10.20 -0.90 -1.48
C THR A 160 -9.43 -1.45 -2.69
N TRP A 161 -8.74 -2.58 -2.54
CA TRP A 161 -7.97 -3.19 -3.63
C TRP A 161 -8.89 -3.88 -4.64
N PHE A 162 -10.07 -4.29 -4.21
CA PHE A 162 -11.01 -5.05 -5.02
C PHE A 162 -12.09 -4.14 -5.61
N GLY A 163 -12.31 -4.19 -6.92
CA GLY A 163 -13.42 -3.46 -7.56
C GLY A 163 -14.78 -3.99 -7.11
N CYS A 164 -15.73 -3.12 -6.77
CA CYS A 164 -17.16 -3.40 -6.53
C CYS A 164 -17.51 -4.76 -5.87
N GLY A 165 -16.84 -5.11 -4.75
CA GLY A 165 -17.15 -6.35 -4.01
C GLY A 165 -16.59 -7.65 -4.61
N SER A 166 -15.67 -7.56 -5.58
CA SER A 166 -15.04 -8.72 -6.21
C SER A 166 -13.98 -9.43 -5.36
N GLY A 167 -13.71 -8.97 -4.13
CA GLY A 167 -12.63 -9.53 -3.31
C GLY A 167 -12.88 -11.00 -2.93
N MET A 168 -14.12 -11.47 -2.91
CA MET A 168 -14.43 -12.89 -2.71
C MET A 168 -13.90 -13.81 -3.84
N ASN A 169 -13.59 -13.28 -5.03
CA ASN A 169 -12.95 -14.05 -6.10
C ASN A 169 -11.51 -14.47 -5.74
N TYR A 170 -10.92 -13.82 -4.73
CA TYR A 170 -9.57 -14.10 -4.23
C TYR A 170 -9.61 -15.00 -2.99
N VAL A 171 -10.79 -15.46 -2.57
CA VAL A 171 -10.99 -16.38 -1.44
C VAL A 171 -11.34 -17.76 -1.98
N GLN A 172 -10.49 -18.75 -1.68
CA GLN A 172 -10.71 -20.14 -2.02
C GLN A 172 -11.11 -20.92 -0.77
N VAL A 173 -12.28 -21.56 -0.78
CA VAL A 173 -12.72 -22.43 0.32
C VAL A 173 -12.40 -23.87 -0.05
N LEU A 174 -11.57 -24.52 0.76
CA LEU A 174 -11.24 -25.94 0.61
C LEU A 174 -11.93 -26.71 1.73
N THR A 175 -12.90 -27.54 1.35
CA THR A 175 -13.51 -28.51 2.26
C THR A 175 -12.58 -29.73 2.32
N VAL A 176 -12.09 -30.05 3.52
CA VAL A 176 -11.26 -31.23 3.80
C VAL A 176 -12.14 -32.34 4.36
#